data_AF-A0A7X7C4K6-F1
#
_entry.id   AF-A0A7X7C4K6-F1
#
_cell.length_a   1.000
_cell.length_b   1.000
_cell.length_c   1.000
_cell.angle_alpha   90.00
_cell.angle_beta   90.00
_cell.angle_gamma   90.00
#
_symmetry.space_group_name_H-M   'P 1'
#
loop_
_entity.id
_entity.type
_entity.pdbx_description
1 polymer ?
#
loop_
_entity_poly.entity_id
_entity_poly.type
_entity_poly.pdbx_seq_one_letter_code
_entity_poly.pdbx_strand_id
1 'polypeptide(L)'
;MIKRNIMLLLFSFTLGFLSAQSLKSPNGELVLNFSVDAVGTPVYELHYKGKPVINPSKLGLELIGNSQEEFNSEIKNEKDHATSLYDGFQVVDIQNSTFDETWQPVWGETETIRNHYNE
;
A
#
# COMPACT_ATOMS: atom_id res chain seq x y z
N MET A 1 -36.75 -17.25 -29.23
CA MET A 1 -36.18 -17.82 -27.99
C MET A 1 -34.72 -17.37 -27.71
N ILE A 2 -34.25 -16.25 -28.28
CA ILE A 2 -32.84 -15.80 -28.26
C ILE A 2 -32.50 -14.85 -27.09
N LYS A 3 -33.50 -14.41 -26.31
CA LYS A 3 -33.30 -13.41 -25.24
C LYS A 3 -32.70 -13.95 -23.93
N ARG A 4 -32.61 -15.27 -23.73
CA ARG A 4 -32.16 -15.86 -22.46
C ARG A 4 -30.63 -16.08 -22.36
N ASN A 5 -29.90 -16.03 -23.48
CA ASN A 5 -28.45 -16.23 -23.50
C ASN A 5 -27.64 -14.93 -23.45
N ILE A 6 -28.27 -13.78 -23.65
CA ILE A 6 -27.60 -12.46 -23.60
C ILE A 6 -27.35 -12.01 -22.15
N MET A 7 -28.13 -12.51 -21.19
CA MET A 7 -27.96 -12.18 -19.76
C MET A 7 -26.73 -12.86 -19.12
N LEU A 8 -26.27 -13.99 -19.67
CA LEU A 8 -25.05 -14.67 -19.22
C LEU A 8 -23.76 -14.05 -19.79
N LEU A 9 -23.85 -13.30 -20.90
CA LEU A 9 -22.68 -12.68 -21.53
C LEU A 9 -22.32 -11.32 -20.91
N LEU A 10 -23.24 -10.67 -20.20
CA LEU A 10 -22.99 -9.40 -19.50
C LEU A 10 -22.33 -9.57 -18.11
N PHE A 11 -22.25 -10.79 -17.58
CA PHE A 11 -21.66 -11.03 -16.25
C PHE A 11 -20.13 -11.22 -16.28
N SER A 12 -19.50 -11.18 -17.47
CA SER A 12 -18.08 -11.47 -17.63
C SER A 12 -17.17 -10.23 -17.67
N PHE A 13 -17.69 -9.00 -17.51
CA PHE A 13 -16.92 -7.78 -17.78
C PHE A 13 -16.57 -6.91 -16.57
N THR A 14 -16.69 -7.41 -15.34
CA THR A 14 -16.19 -6.70 -14.16
C THR A 14 -15.11 -7.51 -13.45
N LEU A 15 -14.03 -7.85 -14.16
CA LEU A 15 -12.75 -7.99 -13.48
C LEU A 15 -12.27 -6.57 -13.20
N GLY A 16 -12.56 -6.07 -12.00
CA GLY A 16 -11.94 -4.85 -11.50
C GLY A 16 -10.43 -5.02 -11.63
N PHE A 17 -9.77 -4.03 -12.25
CA PHE A 17 -8.33 -3.97 -12.29
C PHE A 17 -7.82 -3.86 -10.85
N LEU A 18 -7.41 -4.98 -10.26
CA LEU A 18 -6.56 -4.96 -9.08
C LEU A 18 -5.21 -4.43 -9.53
N SER A 19 -4.99 -3.13 -9.33
CA SER A 19 -3.71 -2.46 -9.54
C SER A 19 -2.75 -2.85 -8.40
N ALA A 20 -2.33 -4.11 -8.39
CA ALA A 20 -1.25 -4.57 -7.53
C ALA A 20 0.09 -4.11 -8.14
N GLN A 21 0.84 -3.31 -7.38
CA GLN A 21 2.20 -2.90 -7.73
C GLN A 21 3.18 -3.92 -7.19
N SER A 22 4.25 -4.21 -7.94
CA SER A 22 5.28 -5.15 -7.52
C SER A 22 6.65 -4.51 -7.68
N LEU A 23 7.35 -4.35 -6.56
CA LEU A 23 8.70 -3.82 -6.47
C LEU A 23 9.66 -4.97 -6.13
N LYS A 24 10.76 -5.10 -6.88
CA LYS A 24 11.75 -6.17 -6.66
C LYS A 24 13.06 -5.58 -6.16
N SER A 25 13.77 -6.31 -5.30
CA SER A 25 15.16 -5.96 -4.97
C SER A 25 16.05 -6.02 -6.23
N PRO A 26 17.24 -5.39 -6.23
CA PRO A 26 18.14 -5.40 -7.38
C PRO A 26 18.53 -6.81 -7.87
N ASN A 27 18.63 -7.78 -6.95
CA ASN A 27 18.90 -9.18 -7.28
C ASN A 27 17.62 -10.01 -7.54
N GLY A 28 16.43 -9.40 -7.43
CA GLY A 28 15.13 -10.02 -7.66
C GLY A 28 14.69 -11.04 -6.60
N GLU A 29 15.46 -11.25 -5.55
CA GLU A 29 15.14 -12.25 -4.52
C GLU A 29 14.05 -11.78 -3.55
N LEU A 30 13.94 -10.48 -3.30
CA LEU A 30 12.83 -9.89 -2.56
C LEU A 30 11.81 -9.31 -3.53
N VAL A 31 10.53 -9.58 -3.25
CA VAL A 31 9.40 -9.05 -4.01
C VAL A 31 8.39 -8.47 -3.03
N LEU A 32 8.24 -7.16 -3.05
CA LEU A 32 7.23 -6.41 -2.31
C LEU A 32 6.03 -6.18 -3.23
N ASN A 33 4.86 -6.64 -2.82
CA ASN A 33 3.62 -6.32 -3.52
C ASN A 33 2.83 -5.31 -2.70
N PHE A 34 2.32 -4.29 -3.37
CA PHE A 34 1.50 -3.23 -2.79
C PHE A 34 0.14 -3.19 -3.48
N SER A 35 -0.92 -2.94 -2.71
CA SER A 35 -2.26 -2.75 -3.23
C SER A 35 -3.06 -1.84 -2.30
N VAL A 36 -4.21 -1.39 -2.78
CA VAL A 36 -5.22 -0.74 -1.95
C VAL A 36 -6.47 -1.61 -1.97
N ASP A 37 -7.00 -1.95 -0.79
CA ASP A 37 -8.16 -2.84 -0.68
C ASP A 37 -9.47 -2.13 -1.03
N ALA A 38 -10.58 -2.88 -0.99
CA ALA A 38 -11.90 -2.37 -1.40
C ALA A 38 -12.42 -1.19 -0.55
N VAL A 39 -11.91 -1.01 0.67
CA VAL A 39 -12.28 0.13 1.53
C VAL A 39 -11.24 1.24 1.50
N GLY A 40 -10.24 1.14 0.63
CA GLY A 40 -9.19 2.15 0.48
C GLY A 40 -8.05 1.99 1.48
N THR A 41 -7.86 0.83 2.13
CA THR A 41 -6.72 0.60 3.02
C THR A 41 -5.49 0.21 2.21
N PRO A 42 -4.34 0.89 2.34
CA PRO A 42 -3.09 0.45 1.75
C PRO A 42 -2.60 -0.85 2.40
N VAL A 43 -2.23 -1.84 1.59
CA VAL A 43 -1.80 -3.17 2.02
C VAL A 43 -0.52 -3.55 1.29
N TYR A 44 0.43 -4.12 2.02
CA TYR A 44 1.65 -4.68 1.45
C TYR A 44 1.90 -6.12 1.90
N GLU A 45 2.66 -6.85 1.10
CA GLU A 45 3.21 -8.15 1.42
C GLU A 45 4.64 -8.25 0.89
N LEU A 46 5.46 -9.12 1.49
CA LEU A 46 6.86 -9.29 1.12
C LEU A 46 7.21 -10.76 1.03
N HIS A 47 7.82 -11.14 -0.10
CA HIS A 47 8.32 -12.47 -0.34
C HIS A 47 9.84 -12.46 -0.48
N TYR A 48 10.52 -13.44 0.09
CA TYR A 48 11.94 -13.73 -0.15
C TYR A 48 12.08 -15.10 -0.80
N LYS A 49 12.63 -15.14 -2.01
CA LYS A 49 12.78 -16.37 -2.80
C LYS A 49 11.47 -17.14 -2.94
N GLY A 50 10.38 -16.42 -3.16
CA GLY A 50 9.03 -16.96 -3.28
C GLY A 50 8.40 -17.44 -1.96
N LYS A 51 9.06 -17.29 -0.82
CA LYS A 51 8.50 -17.61 0.50
C LYS A 51 7.97 -16.34 1.18
N PRO A 52 6.80 -16.38 1.81
CA PRO A 52 6.27 -15.22 2.51
C PRO A 52 7.16 -14.87 3.70
N VAL A 53 7.61 -13.62 3.76
CA VAL A 53 8.29 -13.01 4.91
C VAL A 53 7.31 -12.14 5.68
N ILE A 54 6.49 -11.38 4.96
CA ILE A 54 5.39 -10.59 5.51
C ILE A 54 4.13 -10.95 4.73
N ASN A 55 3.14 -11.49 5.45
CA ASN A 55 1.79 -11.71 4.92
C ASN A 55 1.09 -10.37 4.71
N PRO A 56 -0.01 -10.32 3.92
CA PRO A 56 -0.78 -9.10 3.70
C PRO A 56 -1.01 -8.30 4.99
N SER A 57 -0.40 -7.10 5.04
CA SER A 57 -0.34 -6.24 6.21
C SER A 57 -0.78 -4.83 5.85
N LYS A 58 -1.62 -4.23 6.69
CA LYS A 58 -2.18 -2.89 6.47
C LYS A 58 -1.17 -1.80 6.84
N LEU A 59 -1.19 -0.70 6.09
CA LEU A 59 -0.44 0.52 6.37
C LEU A 59 -1.43 1.67 6.59
N GLY A 60 -1.12 2.53 7.56
CA GLY A 60 -1.97 3.68 7.87
C GLY A 60 -1.76 4.16 9.31
N LEU A 61 -2.29 5.36 9.60
CA LEU A 61 -2.17 6.04 10.89
C LEU A 61 -3.52 6.63 11.29
N GLU A 62 -3.89 6.54 12.56
CA GLU A 62 -4.99 7.34 13.12
C GLU A 62 -4.39 8.66 13.63
N LEU A 63 -4.98 9.79 13.22
CA LEU A 63 -4.54 11.10 13.67
C LEU A 63 -5.21 11.47 14.99
N ILE A 64 -4.53 12.27 15.80
CA ILE A 64 -5.16 12.86 16.98
C ILE A 64 -5.98 14.06 16.48
N GLY A 65 -7.29 13.98 16.63
CA GLY A 65 -8.19 15.08 16.31
C GLY A 65 -7.95 16.29 17.20
N ASN A 66 -8.14 17.47 16.63
CA ASN A 66 -8.09 18.77 17.29
C ASN A 66 -9.50 19.37 17.43
N SER A 67 -10.51 18.52 17.53
CA SER A 67 -11.89 18.92 17.80
C SER A 67 -11.91 19.75 19.08
N GLN A 68 -12.14 21.06 18.95
CA GLN A 68 -12.56 21.87 20.07
C GLN A 68 -13.91 21.31 20.50
N GLU A 69 -13.96 20.72 21.69
CA GLU A 69 -15.22 20.35 22.31
C GLU A 69 -16.00 21.65 22.56
N GLU A 70 -16.96 21.94 21.69
CA GLU A 70 -17.89 23.05 21.92
C GLU A 70 -18.73 22.75 23.17
N PHE A 71 -18.90 23.76 24.03
CA PHE A 71 -19.67 23.63 25.26
C PHE A 71 -21.13 23.25 24.93
N ASN A 72 -21.60 22.11 25.45
CA ASN A 72 -22.86 21.41 25.14
C ASN A 72 -22.88 20.54 23.86
N SER A 73 -21.73 20.20 23.28
CA SER A 73 -21.68 19.22 22.20
C SER A 73 -21.79 17.78 22.74
N GLU A 74 -22.61 16.95 22.10
CA GLU A 74 -22.72 15.53 22.43
C GLU A 74 -21.37 14.82 22.20
N ILE A 75 -20.91 14.03 23.17
CA ILE A 75 -19.73 13.17 22.98
C ILE A 75 -20.08 12.12 21.92
N LYS A 76 -19.60 12.32 20.69
CA LYS A 76 -19.70 11.33 19.62
C LYS A 76 -18.59 10.30 19.80
N ASN A 77 -18.96 9.05 20.02
CA ASN A 77 -18.02 7.90 20.06
C ASN A 77 -17.77 7.30 18.66
N GLU A 78 -18.12 8.02 17.61
CA GLU A 78 -17.93 7.56 16.22
C GLU A 78 -16.55 7.97 15.73
N LYS A 79 -15.94 7.13 14.89
CA LYS A 79 -14.68 7.44 14.22
C LYS A 79 -14.87 8.72 13.40
N ASP A 80 -14.07 9.74 13.69
CA ASP A 80 -14.07 10.95 12.91
C ASP A 80 -13.37 10.68 11.58
N HIS A 81 -14.08 10.87 10.46
CA HIS A 81 -13.46 10.76 9.15
C HIS A 81 -12.30 11.74 8.96
N ALA A 82 -12.31 12.87 9.68
CA ALA A 82 -11.21 13.84 9.65
C ALA A 82 -9.91 13.34 10.30
N THR A 83 -9.98 12.31 11.15
CA THR A 83 -8.80 11.72 11.80
C THR A 83 -8.29 10.46 11.09
N SER A 84 -9.03 9.94 10.11
CA SER A 84 -8.60 8.76 9.34
C SER A 84 -7.48 9.09 8.35
N LEU A 85 -6.32 8.45 8.54
CA LEU A 85 -5.23 8.38 7.56
C LEU A 85 -4.80 6.91 7.36
N TYR A 86 -5.77 5.99 7.30
CA TYR A 86 -5.55 4.55 7.08
C TYR A 86 -6.51 3.89 6.10
N ASP A 87 -7.57 4.58 5.67
CA ASP A 87 -8.53 4.06 4.69
C ASP A 87 -9.00 5.16 3.72
N GLY A 88 -9.88 4.81 2.78
CA GLY A 88 -10.39 5.75 1.78
C GLY A 88 -9.37 6.20 0.72
N PHE A 89 -8.18 5.58 0.67
CA PHE A 89 -7.17 5.90 -0.34
C PHE A 89 -7.52 5.31 -1.71
N GLN A 90 -6.96 5.94 -2.73
CA GLN A 90 -6.86 5.41 -4.09
C GLN A 90 -5.47 5.70 -4.63
N VAL A 91 -4.95 4.81 -5.48
CA VAL A 91 -3.66 5.05 -6.14
C VAL A 91 -3.85 6.10 -7.23
N VAL A 92 -3.20 7.25 -7.07
CA VAL A 92 -3.31 8.38 -8.02
C VAL A 92 -2.14 8.43 -9.02
N ASP A 93 -0.95 8.04 -8.60
CA ASP A 93 0.27 8.01 -9.41
C ASP A 93 1.26 6.99 -8.81
N ILE A 94 2.15 6.47 -9.65
CA ILE A 94 3.23 5.53 -9.28
C ILE A 94 4.49 5.93 -10.03
N GLN A 95 5.58 6.12 -9.30
CA GLN A 95 6.89 6.43 -9.86
C GLN A 95 7.88 5.40 -9.34
N ASN A 96 8.70 4.84 -10.24
CA ASN A 96 9.74 3.90 -9.86
C ASN A 96 11.12 4.45 -10.23
N SER A 97 12.12 4.18 -9.40
CA SER A 97 13.50 4.59 -9.61
C SER A 97 14.48 3.52 -9.08
N THR A 98 15.73 3.61 -9.52
CA THR A 98 16.82 2.75 -9.02
C THR A 98 17.95 3.65 -8.54
N PHE A 99 18.42 3.40 -7.33
CA PHE A 99 19.52 4.11 -6.70
C PHE A 99 20.66 3.14 -6.40
N ASP A 100 21.89 3.49 -6.78
CA ASP A 100 23.08 2.66 -6.54
C ASP A 100 24.33 3.55 -6.36
N GLU A 101 24.65 3.85 -5.11
CA GLU A 101 25.82 4.66 -4.75
C GLU A 101 26.60 4.07 -3.58
N THR A 102 27.84 4.51 -3.41
CA THR A 102 28.68 4.12 -2.27
C THR A 102 29.07 5.35 -1.46
N TRP A 103 29.01 5.24 -0.13
CA TRP A 103 29.43 6.28 0.80
C TRP A 103 30.39 5.74 1.85
N GLN A 104 31.14 6.63 2.49
CA GLN A 104 32.11 6.30 3.53
C GLN A 104 31.64 6.85 4.88
N PRO A 105 31.40 5.99 5.89
CA PRO A 105 31.11 6.47 7.23
C PRO A 105 32.34 7.06 7.88
N VAL A 106 32.15 8.04 8.78
CA VAL A 106 33.25 8.62 9.58
C VAL A 106 33.89 7.57 10.50
N TRP A 107 33.07 6.64 10.99
CA TRP A 107 33.47 5.48 11.79
C TRP A 107 32.47 4.36 11.54
N GLY A 108 32.93 3.12 11.51
CA GLY A 108 32.07 1.97 11.25
C GLY A 108 32.85 0.67 11.10
N GLU A 109 32.11 -0.43 10.92
CA GLU A 109 32.69 -1.76 10.74
C GLU A 109 33.40 -1.92 9.39
N THR A 110 33.04 -1.08 8.40
CA THR A 110 33.60 -1.11 7.05
C THR A 110 33.94 0.31 6.58
N GLU A 111 34.93 0.41 5.68
CA GLU A 111 35.36 1.68 5.11
C GLU A 111 34.33 2.27 4.13
N THR A 112 33.58 1.42 3.42
CA THR A 112 32.60 1.82 2.40
C THR A 112 31.31 1.03 2.56
N ILE A 113 30.17 1.71 2.37
CA ILE A 113 28.84 1.13 2.40
C ILE A 113 28.16 1.42 1.06
N ARG A 114 27.70 0.37 0.39
CA ARG A 114 26.91 0.48 -0.85
C ARG A 114 25.42 0.58 -0.51
N ASN A 115 24.78 1.63 -0.99
CA ASN A 115 23.35 1.85 -0.91
C ASN A 115 22.73 1.57 -2.28
N HIS A 116 22.17 0.37 -2.47
CA HIS A 116 21.61 -0.08 -3.75
C HIS A 116 20.20 -0.63 -3.57
N TYR A 117 19.21 0.08 -4.11
CA TYR A 117 17.79 -0.28 -3.99
C TYR A 117 16.98 0.19 -5.20
N ASN A 118 15.77 -0.37 -5.32
CA ASN A 118 14.72 0.13 -6.19
C ASN A 118 13.64 0.74 -5.29
N GLU A 119 13.07 1.88 -5.69
CA GLU A 119 11.95 2.57 -5.04
C GLU A 119 10.79 2.79 -6.01
#